data_AF-A0A9E3CGZ6-F1
#
_entry.id   AF-A0A9E3CGZ6-F1
#
_cell.length_a   1.000
_cell.length_b   1.000
_cell.length_c   1.000
_cell.angle_alpha   90.00
_cell.angle_beta   90.00
_cell.angle_gamma   90.00
#
_symmetry.space_group_name_H-M   'P 1'
#
loop_
_entity.id
_entity.type
_entity.pdbx_description
1 polymer ?
#
loop_
_entity_poly.entity_id
_entity_poly.type
_entity_poly.pdbx_seq_one_letter_code
_entity_poly.pdbx_strand_id
1 'polypeptide(L)'
;MPTLKIRVIYPLQGGRIVLRTDVDWNRDVEAVAVSPDRTVFEFSYDFNRPYFYFKPCVIDQNGFHWAVGTNYLAVMDTPGGKDIYPHFFTGTSGTISDPIDFYSQAASGSYRVRVYFPPGYEENTLKRYPVIYMHDGNNLFFPAEAFMGSEWRVDETMDRLDSMNIIDDVIAVGIYPRDRMNEYTKPGYETYGRFVADELKRKVDSKLRTLPTPDRTAVMGSSLGGVVSLYLAWQRPDAFGKAACLSSTFGYRDDLFERVASEPKRNVELYIDSGWPQDNYEVGRSMRDLLVRRGYEFGKDLLYFAFPDALHNEASWASRSHIPFQFFFGKTPRL
;
A
#
# COMPACT_ATOMS: atom_id res chain seq x y z
N MET A 1 22.41 -17.98 -23.46
CA MET A 1 21.20 -17.13 -23.35
C MET A 1 21.12 -16.65 -21.91
N PRO A 2 20.59 -15.45 -21.62
CA PRO A 2 20.36 -15.07 -20.24
C PRO A 2 19.36 -16.06 -19.61
N THR A 3 19.70 -16.55 -18.42
CA THR A 3 18.85 -17.46 -17.64
C THR A 3 18.23 -16.66 -16.51
N LEU A 4 16.90 -16.60 -16.43
CA LEU A 4 16.22 -15.99 -15.29
C LEU A 4 15.92 -17.06 -14.25
N LYS A 5 16.21 -16.72 -12.99
CA LYS A 5 15.77 -17.49 -11.82
C LYS A 5 14.44 -16.95 -11.32
N ILE A 6 13.44 -17.82 -11.23
CA ILE A 6 12.14 -17.51 -10.63
C ILE A 6 11.95 -18.42 -9.43
N ARG A 7 11.58 -17.85 -8.28
CA ARG A 7 11.18 -18.63 -7.10
C ARG A 7 9.70 -18.44 -6.86
N VAL A 8 8.95 -19.53 -6.91
CA VAL A 8 7.56 -19.56 -6.48
C VAL A 8 7.53 -19.96 -5.02
N ILE A 9 7.03 -19.06 -4.16
CA ILE A 9 6.95 -19.26 -2.71
C ILE A 9 5.49 -19.50 -2.35
N TYR A 10 5.17 -20.74 -1.98
CA TYR A 10 3.80 -21.17 -1.71
C TYR A 10 3.80 -22.42 -0.79
N PRO A 11 2.96 -22.47 0.27
CA PRO A 11 2.95 -23.57 1.23
C PRO A 11 2.21 -24.81 0.70
N LEU A 12 2.78 -25.48 -0.33
CA LEU A 12 2.12 -26.61 -0.98
C LEU A 12 2.18 -27.89 -0.12
N GLN A 13 1.02 -28.40 0.29
CA GLN A 13 0.94 -29.64 1.08
C GLN A 13 1.12 -30.92 0.25
N GLY A 14 0.70 -30.92 -1.03
CA GLY A 14 0.78 -32.08 -1.92
C GLY A 14 0.76 -31.68 -3.41
N GLY A 15 1.28 -32.55 -4.27
CA GLY A 15 1.39 -32.26 -5.72
C GLY A 15 2.73 -31.65 -6.13
N ARG A 16 2.73 -30.79 -7.15
CA ARG A 16 3.91 -30.03 -7.62
C ARG A 16 3.49 -28.67 -8.18
N ILE A 17 4.43 -27.72 -8.20
CA ILE A 17 4.26 -26.46 -8.91
C ILE A 17 5.06 -26.51 -10.20
N VAL A 18 4.44 -26.06 -11.29
CA VAL A 18 5.06 -25.84 -12.59
C VAL A 18 4.88 -24.39 -13.01
N LEU A 19 5.67 -23.93 -13.99
CA LEU A 19 5.35 -22.72 -14.74
C LEU A 19 4.83 -23.09 -16.13
N ARG A 20 3.86 -22.30 -16.61
CA ARG A 20 3.50 -22.20 -18.03
C ARG A 20 3.95 -20.84 -18.55
N THR A 21 4.31 -20.74 -19.82
CA THR A 21 4.91 -19.51 -20.38
C THR A 21 4.21 -19.09 -21.67
N ASP A 22 4.40 -17.84 -22.08
CA ASP A 22 3.88 -17.33 -23.36
C ASP A 22 4.53 -17.95 -24.61
N VAL A 23 5.61 -18.73 -24.44
CA VAL A 23 6.16 -19.58 -25.48
C VAL A 23 5.22 -20.75 -25.76
N ASP A 24 4.69 -21.38 -24.71
CA ASP A 24 3.70 -22.46 -24.81
C ASP A 24 2.95 -22.62 -23.47
N TRP A 25 1.67 -22.20 -23.46
CA TRP A 25 0.80 -22.32 -22.28
C TRP A 25 0.35 -23.77 -22.01
N ASN A 26 0.63 -24.71 -22.92
CA ASN A 26 0.32 -26.13 -22.80
C ASN A 26 1.54 -27.00 -22.51
N ARG A 27 2.73 -26.41 -22.29
CA ARG A 27 3.93 -27.13 -21.83
C ARG A 27 4.37 -26.75 -20.41
N ASP A 28 4.61 -27.76 -19.57
CA ASP A 28 5.11 -27.57 -18.20
C ASP A 28 6.60 -27.20 -18.24
N VAL A 29 6.97 -26.20 -17.47
CA VAL A 29 8.34 -25.95 -17.04
C VAL A 29 8.46 -26.46 -15.61
N GLU A 30 9.27 -27.49 -15.41
CA GLU A 30 9.49 -28.11 -14.10
C GLU A 30 10.38 -27.24 -13.20
N ALA A 31 10.14 -27.34 -11.89
CA ALA A 31 11.06 -26.77 -10.91
C ALA A 31 12.41 -27.53 -10.97
N VAL A 32 13.51 -26.79 -11.02
CA VAL A 32 14.87 -27.35 -10.97
C VAL A 32 15.30 -27.70 -9.55
N ALA A 33 14.67 -27.07 -8.55
CA ALA A 33 14.85 -27.39 -7.14
C ALA A 33 13.57 -27.10 -6.35
N VAL A 34 13.35 -27.87 -5.29
CA VAL A 34 12.25 -27.66 -4.34
C VAL A 34 12.84 -27.73 -2.93
N SER A 35 12.49 -26.76 -2.07
CA SER A 35 12.98 -26.76 -0.69
C SER A 35 12.48 -27.98 0.09
N PRO A 36 13.21 -28.46 1.13
CA PRO A 36 12.82 -29.64 1.89
C PRO A 36 11.44 -29.54 2.56
N ASP A 37 11.04 -28.34 2.97
CA ASP A 37 9.72 -28.03 3.54
C ASP A 37 8.65 -27.77 2.46
N ARG A 38 9.02 -27.85 1.17
CA ARG A 38 8.16 -27.71 -0.01
C ARG A 38 7.45 -26.37 -0.10
N THR A 39 8.10 -25.32 0.39
CA THR A 39 7.58 -23.95 0.35
C THR A 39 8.18 -23.10 -0.77
N VAL A 40 9.34 -23.48 -1.30
CA VAL A 40 10.05 -22.75 -2.36
C VAL A 40 10.30 -23.68 -3.55
N PHE A 41 9.84 -23.26 -4.73
CA PHE A 41 10.02 -23.96 -6.00
C PHE A 41 10.84 -23.06 -6.92
N GLU A 42 12.05 -23.50 -7.25
CA GLU A 42 12.97 -22.73 -8.08
C GLU A 42 12.88 -23.17 -9.54
N PHE A 43 12.80 -22.20 -10.44
CA PHE A 43 12.75 -22.40 -11.88
C PHE A 43 13.91 -21.65 -12.52
N SER A 44 14.54 -22.28 -13.51
CA SER A 44 15.51 -21.65 -14.40
C SER A 44 14.95 -21.69 -15.81
N TYR A 45 14.81 -20.52 -16.43
CA TYR A 45 14.25 -20.40 -17.77
C TYR A 45 15.17 -19.60 -18.66
N ASP A 46 15.58 -20.20 -19.77
CA ASP A 46 16.35 -19.56 -20.82
C ASP A 46 15.40 -18.91 -21.83
N PHE A 47 15.64 -17.65 -22.14
CA PHE A 47 14.80 -16.89 -23.07
C PHE A 47 15.66 -15.94 -23.91
N ASN A 48 15.17 -15.61 -25.09
CA ASN A 48 15.87 -14.78 -26.08
C ASN A 48 15.12 -13.48 -26.39
N ARG A 49 14.25 -13.05 -25.48
CA ARG A 49 13.42 -11.85 -25.60
C ARG A 49 13.69 -10.92 -24.41
N PRO A 50 13.44 -9.60 -24.55
CA PRO A 50 13.62 -8.66 -23.45
C PRO A 50 12.67 -8.92 -22.27
N TYR A 51 11.56 -9.61 -22.51
CA TYR A 51 10.61 -10.04 -21.48
C TYR A 51 9.84 -11.29 -21.94
N PHE A 52 9.20 -11.97 -20.99
CA PHE A 52 8.22 -13.02 -21.25
C PHE A 52 7.17 -13.07 -20.14
N TYR A 53 5.98 -13.58 -20.46
CA TYR A 53 4.95 -13.86 -19.47
C TYR A 53 5.02 -15.31 -19.01
N PHE A 54 4.74 -15.52 -17.73
CA PHE A 54 4.62 -16.84 -17.15
C PHE A 54 3.52 -16.88 -16.10
N LYS A 55 3.09 -18.09 -15.77
CA LYS A 55 2.08 -18.31 -14.74
C LYS A 55 2.37 -19.59 -13.97
N PRO A 56 2.42 -19.55 -12.63
CA PRO A 56 2.49 -20.75 -11.82
C PRO A 56 1.19 -21.55 -11.93
N CYS A 57 1.33 -22.87 -11.89
CA CYS A 57 0.21 -23.80 -11.77
C CYS A 57 0.52 -24.84 -10.70
N VAL A 58 -0.49 -25.19 -9.91
CA VAL A 58 -0.46 -26.35 -9.02
C VAL A 58 -1.04 -27.56 -9.76
N ILE A 59 -0.34 -28.69 -9.67
CA ILE A 59 -0.83 -29.98 -10.11
C ILE A 59 -0.86 -30.90 -8.90
N ASP A 60 -2.06 -31.24 -8.45
CA ASP A 60 -2.27 -32.09 -7.28
C ASP A 60 -3.32 -33.19 -7.58
N GLN A 61 -3.79 -33.86 -6.54
CA GLN A 61 -4.80 -34.92 -6.63
C GLN A 61 -6.17 -34.46 -7.13
N ASN A 62 -6.47 -33.16 -7.03
CA ASN A 62 -7.71 -32.54 -7.47
C ASN A 62 -7.62 -32.00 -8.90
N GLY A 63 -6.43 -31.98 -9.48
CA GLY A 63 -6.20 -31.70 -10.89
C GLY A 63 -5.19 -30.58 -11.13
N PHE A 64 -5.46 -29.80 -12.18
CA PHE A 64 -4.61 -28.73 -12.65
C PHE A 64 -5.23 -27.37 -12.29
N HIS A 65 -4.49 -26.55 -11.56
CA HIS A 65 -4.95 -25.26 -11.04
C HIS A 65 -4.00 -24.15 -11.46
N TRP A 66 -4.50 -23.15 -12.18
CA TRP A 66 -3.74 -21.95 -12.50
C TRP A 66 -3.69 -21.03 -11.28
N ALA A 67 -2.58 -20.30 -11.11
CA ALA A 67 -2.59 -19.16 -10.20
C ALA A 67 -3.71 -18.18 -10.60
N VAL A 68 -4.32 -17.55 -9.60
CA VAL A 68 -5.38 -16.55 -9.79
C VAL A 68 -4.75 -15.20 -10.14
N GLY A 69 -5.48 -14.37 -10.88
CA GLY A 69 -5.00 -13.06 -11.34
C GLY A 69 -4.33 -13.09 -12.71
N THR A 70 -3.60 -12.02 -13.04
CA THR A 70 -2.94 -11.85 -14.34
C THR A 70 -1.66 -12.65 -14.47
N ASN A 71 -1.12 -12.72 -15.70
CA ASN A 71 0.15 -13.39 -15.94
C ASN A 71 1.29 -12.57 -15.31
N TYR A 72 2.25 -13.26 -14.71
CA TYR A 72 3.45 -12.62 -14.20
C TYR A 72 4.35 -12.22 -15.36
N LEU A 73 4.92 -11.02 -15.29
CA LEU A 73 5.91 -10.53 -16.24
C LEU A 73 7.32 -10.81 -15.71
N ALA A 74 8.16 -11.44 -16.50
CA ALA A 74 9.60 -11.54 -16.30
C ALA A 74 10.32 -10.62 -17.30
N VAL A 75 11.23 -9.78 -16.83
CA VAL A 75 12.04 -8.88 -17.67
C VAL A 75 13.50 -9.32 -17.59
N MET A 76 14.21 -9.22 -18.72
CA MET A 76 15.64 -9.50 -18.82
C MET A 76 16.44 -8.69 -17.80
N ASP A 77 17.54 -9.27 -17.33
CA ASP A 77 18.47 -8.65 -16.37
C ASP A 77 17.86 -8.24 -15.03
N THR A 78 16.75 -8.87 -14.59
CA THR A 78 16.27 -8.72 -13.20
C THR A 78 17.34 -9.24 -12.23
N PRO A 79 18.10 -8.36 -11.52
CA PRO A 79 19.24 -8.80 -10.74
C PRO A 79 18.78 -9.66 -9.56
N GLY A 80 19.38 -10.83 -9.38
CA GLY A 80 19.03 -11.75 -8.29
C GLY A 80 17.79 -12.64 -8.54
N GLY A 81 17.13 -12.52 -9.69
CA GLY A 81 15.93 -13.28 -10.02
C GLY A 81 14.63 -12.66 -9.50
N LYS A 82 13.54 -13.43 -9.54
CA LYS A 82 12.20 -12.96 -9.15
C LYS A 82 11.52 -13.91 -8.18
N ASP A 83 11.18 -13.40 -7.00
CA ASP A 83 10.31 -14.07 -6.05
C ASP A 83 8.86 -13.70 -6.33
N ILE A 84 7.98 -14.71 -6.35
CA ILE A 84 6.54 -14.51 -6.44
C ILE A 84 5.81 -15.35 -5.40
N TYR A 85 4.67 -14.82 -4.97
CA TYR A 85 3.82 -15.39 -3.94
C TYR A 85 2.41 -15.53 -4.52
N PRO A 86 2.15 -16.56 -5.35
CA PRO A 86 0.84 -16.76 -5.95
C PRO A 86 -0.17 -17.30 -4.95
N HIS A 87 -1.43 -17.22 -5.34
CA HIS A 87 -2.55 -17.97 -4.79
C HIS A 87 -3.32 -18.62 -5.95
N PHE A 88 -4.07 -19.67 -5.68
CA PHE A 88 -4.66 -20.58 -6.66
C PHE A 88 -6.15 -20.84 -6.40
N PHE A 89 -6.62 -20.66 -5.17
CA PHE A 89 -7.95 -21.13 -4.75
C PHE A 89 -8.85 -20.03 -4.19
N THR A 90 -8.28 -18.88 -3.84
CA THR A 90 -9.00 -17.68 -3.40
C THR A 90 -9.36 -16.76 -4.56
N GLY A 91 -10.33 -15.86 -4.36
CA GLY A 91 -10.82 -14.95 -5.40
C GLY A 91 -9.79 -13.92 -5.87
N THR A 92 -10.20 -13.07 -6.81
CA THR A 92 -9.39 -11.95 -7.34
C THR A 92 -9.56 -10.65 -6.57
N SER A 93 -10.46 -10.62 -5.59
CA SER A 93 -10.74 -9.44 -4.78
C SER A 93 -10.30 -9.65 -3.34
N GLY A 94 -9.82 -8.56 -2.73
CA GLY A 94 -9.50 -8.54 -1.32
C GLY A 94 -10.73 -8.70 -0.44
N THR A 95 -10.50 -8.81 0.87
CA THR A 95 -11.55 -8.93 1.87
C THR A 95 -11.41 -7.84 2.92
N ILE A 96 -12.54 -7.36 3.45
CA ILE A 96 -12.57 -6.33 4.49
C ILE A 96 -13.07 -6.96 5.78
N SER A 97 -12.36 -6.74 6.88
CA SER A 97 -12.79 -7.22 8.19
C SER A 97 -14.07 -6.52 8.67
N ASP A 98 -14.79 -7.18 9.57
CA ASP A 98 -15.72 -6.48 10.47
C ASP A 98 -14.98 -5.36 11.25
N PRO A 99 -15.71 -4.35 11.76
CA PRO A 99 -15.09 -3.34 12.62
C PRO A 99 -14.48 -3.98 13.87
N ILE A 100 -13.26 -3.55 14.20
CA ILE A 100 -12.52 -4.00 15.36
C ILE A 100 -12.40 -2.81 16.32
N ASP A 101 -12.86 -2.98 17.55
CA ASP A 101 -12.64 -2.00 18.60
C ASP A 101 -11.23 -2.17 19.19
N PHE A 102 -10.47 -1.08 19.22
CA PHE A 102 -9.12 -0.99 19.73
C PHE A 102 -9.04 0.04 20.85
N TYR A 103 -8.76 -0.39 22.08
CA TYR A 103 -8.55 0.53 23.19
C TYR A 103 -7.14 1.15 23.14
N SER A 104 -7.09 2.48 23.04
CA SER A 104 -5.85 3.25 23.12
C SER A 104 -5.59 3.72 24.54
N GLN A 105 -4.38 3.44 25.05
CA GLN A 105 -3.94 3.96 26.34
C GLN A 105 -3.58 5.43 26.21
N ALA A 106 -2.83 5.80 25.17
CA ALA A 106 -2.42 7.17 24.88
C ALA A 106 -3.61 8.12 24.80
N ALA A 107 -4.72 7.69 24.21
CA ALA A 107 -5.92 8.50 24.02
C ALA A 107 -7.03 8.24 25.06
N SER A 108 -6.80 7.29 25.98
CA SER A 108 -7.75 6.87 27.03
C SER A 108 -9.16 6.60 26.47
N GLY A 109 -9.24 5.80 25.42
CA GLY A 109 -10.51 5.50 24.74
C GLY A 109 -10.37 4.53 23.57
N SER A 110 -11.50 4.02 23.08
CA SER A 110 -11.51 3.04 21.99
C SER A 110 -11.67 3.71 20.62
N TYR A 111 -10.81 3.32 19.68
CA TYR A 111 -10.95 3.58 18.26
C TYR A 111 -11.57 2.38 17.57
N ARG A 112 -12.36 2.63 16.54
CA ARG A 112 -12.79 1.59 15.60
C ARG A 112 -11.80 1.54 14.45
N VAL A 113 -11.43 0.33 14.03
CA VAL A 113 -10.58 0.11 12.85
C VAL A 113 -11.18 -0.97 11.95
N ARG A 114 -10.91 -0.88 10.64
CA ARG A 114 -11.16 -1.96 9.68
C ARG A 114 -9.88 -2.27 8.93
N VAL A 115 -9.74 -3.52 8.51
CA VAL A 115 -8.58 -3.97 7.75
C VAL A 115 -9.04 -4.55 6.41
N TYR A 116 -8.50 -4.03 5.32
CA TYR A 116 -8.54 -4.66 4.01
C TYR A 116 -7.33 -5.60 3.87
N PHE A 117 -7.60 -6.84 3.47
CA PHE A 117 -6.61 -7.85 3.15
C PHE A 117 -6.59 -8.07 1.64
N PRO A 118 -5.41 -8.03 1.00
CA PRO A 118 -5.31 -8.29 -0.42
C PRO A 118 -5.69 -9.73 -0.79
N PRO A 119 -6.03 -10.00 -2.06
CA PRO A 119 -6.28 -11.36 -2.56
C PRO A 119 -5.18 -12.34 -2.15
N GLY A 120 -5.56 -13.57 -1.82
CA GLY A 120 -4.59 -14.61 -1.43
C GLY A 120 -4.00 -14.47 -0.03
N TYR A 121 -4.36 -13.44 0.76
CA TYR A 121 -3.83 -13.26 2.12
C TYR A 121 -3.96 -14.51 2.98
N GLU A 122 -5.15 -15.11 3.09
CA GLU A 122 -5.38 -16.31 3.91
C GLU A 122 -4.77 -17.59 3.33
N GLU A 123 -4.51 -17.61 2.03
CA GLU A 123 -4.02 -18.81 1.33
C GLU A 123 -2.50 -18.90 1.36
N ASN A 124 -1.80 -17.86 0.92
CA ASN A 124 -0.34 -17.84 0.90
C ASN A 124 0.21 -17.27 2.21
N THR A 125 0.29 -18.15 3.22
CA THR A 125 0.74 -17.81 4.58
C THR A 125 2.21 -17.39 4.68
N LEU A 126 2.98 -17.49 3.60
CA LEU A 126 4.40 -17.13 3.54
C LEU A 126 4.62 -15.70 3.04
N LYS A 127 3.63 -15.09 2.39
CA LYS A 127 3.72 -13.70 1.91
C LYS A 127 3.62 -12.72 3.08
N ARG A 128 4.42 -11.65 3.01
CA ARG A 128 4.34 -10.50 3.90
C ARG A 128 4.04 -9.24 3.10
N TYR A 129 3.36 -8.29 3.72
CA TYR A 129 2.73 -7.18 3.03
C TYR A 129 3.18 -5.82 3.59
N PRO A 130 3.46 -4.82 2.76
CA PRO A 130 3.45 -3.42 3.19
C PRO A 130 2.07 -3.04 3.75
N VAL A 131 2.03 -1.97 4.55
CA VAL A 131 0.81 -1.51 5.21
C VAL A 131 0.60 -0.01 4.98
N ILE A 132 -0.63 0.38 4.67
CA ILE A 132 -1.06 1.78 4.68
C ILE A 132 -2.12 2.01 5.75
N TYR A 133 -1.89 3.01 6.60
CA TYR A 133 -2.86 3.47 7.59
C TYR A 133 -3.63 4.66 7.02
N MET A 134 -4.93 4.50 6.86
CA MET A 134 -5.79 5.50 6.24
C MET A 134 -6.73 6.11 7.27
N HIS A 135 -6.77 7.44 7.32
CA HIS A 135 -7.65 8.20 8.18
C HIS A 135 -9.07 8.26 7.62
N ASP A 136 -10.04 8.61 8.47
CA ASP A 136 -11.46 8.71 8.09
C ASP A 136 -12.01 7.36 7.59
N GLY A 137 -11.75 6.31 8.38
CA GLY A 137 -12.03 4.90 8.04
C GLY A 137 -13.47 4.61 7.55
N ASN A 138 -14.44 5.42 7.98
CA ASN A 138 -15.84 5.30 7.54
C ASN A 138 -16.04 5.62 6.05
N ASN A 139 -15.13 6.39 5.44
CA ASN A 139 -15.23 6.79 4.04
C ASN A 139 -14.52 5.83 3.08
N LEU A 140 -13.87 4.76 3.56
CA LEU A 140 -12.92 4.03 2.72
C LEU A 140 -13.53 2.93 1.84
N PHE A 141 -14.46 2.14 2.41
CA PHE A 141 -14.81 0.82 1.87
C PHE A 141 -16.30 0.54 1.68
N PHE A 142 -17.19 1.29 2.35
CA PHE A 142 -18.63 1.07 2.22
C PHE A 142 -19.39 2.39 1.99
N PRO A 143 -20.19 2.53 0.91
CA PRO A 143 -20.97 3.75 0.67
C PRO A 143 -21.96 4.03 1.80
N ALA A 144 -22.50 2.98 2.44
CA ALA A 144 -23.46 3.11 3.53
C ALA A 144 -22.87 3.75 4.81
N GLU A 145 -21.55 3.71 4.98
CA GLU A 145 -20.84 4.33 6.12
C GLU A 145 -20.23 5.70 5.75
N ALA A 146 -20.07 5.95 4.46
CA ALA A 146 -19.34 7.09 3.94
C ALA A 146 -20.15 8.39 4.04
N PHE A 147 -19.45 9.50 4.18
CA PHE A 147 -20.04 10.84 4.20
C PHE A 147 -20.83 11.09 2.91
N MET A 148 -22.12 11.42 3.06
CA MET A 148 -23.07 11.61 1.95
C MET A 148 -23.16 10.42 0.98
N GLY A 149 -22.80 9.20 1.41
CA GLY A 149 -22.85 8.01 0.56
C GLY A 149 -21.68 7.89 -0.43
N SER A 150 -20.67 8.76 -0.34
CA SER A 150 -19.55 8.79 -1.29
C SER A 150 -18.30 8.26 -0.62
N GLU A 151 -17.91 7.03 -0.95
CA GLU A 151 -16.69 6.42 -0.45
C GLU A 151 -15.46 6.66 -1.36
N TRP A 152 -14.29 6.24 -0.88
CA TRP A 152 -13.00 6.34 -1.57
C TRP A 152 -12.71 5.18 -2.50
N ARG A 153 -13.44 4.07 -2.35
CA ARG A 153 -13.31 2.89 -3.19
C ARG A 153 -11.90 2.30 -3.10
N VAL A 154 -11.38 2.22 -1.87
CA VAL A 154 -9.99 1.84 -1.61
C VAL A 154 -9.75 0.40 -2.04
N ASP A 155 -10.65 -0.50 -1.69
CA ASP A 155 -10.59 -1.92 -2.04
C ASP A 155 -10.67 -2.13 -3.55
N GLU A 156 -11.62 -1.51 -4.26
CA GLU A 156 -11.70 -1.72 -5.72
C GLU A 156 -10.52 -1.07 -6.44
N THR A 157 -10.00 0.05 -5.93
CA THR A 157 -8.80 0.67 -6.49
C THR A 157 -7.59 -0.22 -6.29
N MET A 158 -7.39 -0.78 -5.09
CA MET A 158 -6.28 -1.69 -4.80
C MET A 158 -6.39 -2.99 -5.62
N ASP A 159 -7.57 -3.60 -5.69
CA ASP A 159 -7.85 -4.79 -6.52
C ASP A 159 -7.55 -4.49 -8.00
N ARG A 160 -7.95 -3.31 -8.50
CA ARG A 160 -7.69 -2.90 -9.89
C ARG A 160 -6.19 -2.76 -10.14
N LEU A 161 -5.47 -2.06 -9.27
CA LEU A 161 -4.02 -1.84 -9.40
C LEU A 161 -3.23 -3.16 -9.28
N ASP A 162 -3.65 -4.06 -8.41
CA ASP A 162 -3.07 -5.40 -8.32
C ASP A 162 -3.34 -6.22 -9.59
N SER A 163 -4.57 -6.18 -10.12
CA SER A 163 -4.89 -6.84 -11.40
C SER A 163 -4.05 -6.32 -12.57
N MET A 164 -3.67 -5.04 -12.54
CA MET A 164 -2.75 -4.42 -13.50
C MET A 164 -1.28 -4.80 -13.24
N ASN A 165 -0.99 -5.45 -12.11
CA ASN A 165 0.33 -5.84 -11.64
C ASN A 165 1.31 -4.65 -11.52
N ILE A 166 0.80 -3.49 -11.10
CA ILE A 166 1.59 -2.25 -10.99
C ILE A 166 1.92 -1.86 -9.56
N ILE A 167 1.25 -2.44 -8.56
CA ILE A 167 1.59 -2.28 -7.14
C ILE A 167 1.88 -3.64 -6.48
N ASP A 168 2.70 -3.64 -5.45
CA ASP A 168 2.75 -4.70 -4.44
C ASP A 168 1.38 -4.80 -3.77
N ASP A 169 0.96 -6.02 -3.42
CA ASP A 169 -0.23 -6.23 -2.60
C ASP A 169 -0.05 -5.56 -1.24
N VAL A 170 -1.05 -4.79 -0.80
CA VAL A 170 -0.96 -3.93 0.39
C VAL A 170 -2.10 -4.25 1.35
N ILE A 171 -1.81 -4.26 2.65
CA ILE A 171 -2.84 -4.24 3.70
C ILE A 171 -3.22 -2.77 3.95
N ALA A 172 -4.52 -2.46 3.94
CA ALA A 172 -5.00 -1.13 4.33
C ALA A 172 -5.70 -1.18 5.68
N VAL A 173 -5.30 -0.31 6.61
CA VAL A 173 -5.91 -0.17 7.94
C VAL A 173 -6.65 1.16 8.00
N GLY A 174 -7.98 1.10 7.95
CA GLY A 174 -8.85 2.26 8.07
C GLY A 174 -9.11 2.61 9.54
N ILE A 175 -8.80 3.85 9.94
CA ILE A 175 -8.92 4.32 11.32
C ILE A 175 -10.11 5.30 11.41
N TYR A 176 -11.09 4.97 12.24
CA TYR A 176 -12.24 5.83 12.47
C TYR A 176 -11.88 6.84 13.57
N PRO A 177 -11.86 8.16 13.28
CA PRO A 177 -11.63 9.16 14.32
C PRO A 177 -12.79 9.18 15.31
N ARG A 178 -12.49 9.52 16.57
CA ARG A 178 -13.52 9.77 17.60
C ARG A 178 -13.94 11.24 17.62
N ASP A 179 -12.95 12.11 17.44
CA ASP A 179 -13.12 13.55 17.34
C ASP A 179 -12.12 14.08 16.32
N ARG A 180 -12.51 13.97 15.05
CA ARG A 180 -11.66 14.31 13.90
C ARG A 180 -11.03 15.70 14.01
N MET A 181 -11.81 16.68 14.46
CA MET A 181 -11.37 18.07 14.50
C MET A 181 -10.24 18.27 15.52
N ASN A 182 -10.35 17.64 16.69
CA ASN A 182 -9.32 17.74 17.71
C ASN A 182 -8.17 16.76 17.47
N GLU A 183 -8.44 15.52 17.08
CA GLU A 183 -7.43 14.47 16.93
C GLU A 183 -6.47 14.72 15.75
N TYR A 184 -6.91 15.41 14.70
CA TYR A 184 -6.07 15.67 13.52
C TYR A 184 -5.42 17.05 13.50
N THR A 185 -5.62 17.84 14.56
CA THR A 185 -5.04 19.19 14.70
C THR A 185 -4.30 19.31 16.03
N LYS A 186 -3.59 20.41 16.23
CA LYS A 186 -2.93 20.72 17.50
C LYS A 186 -3.97 21.05 18.58
N PRO A 187 -3.81 20.57 19.82
CA PRO A 187 -2.75 19.69 20.34
C PRO A 187 -3.11 18.20 20.36
N GLY A 188 -4.13 17.77 19.59
CA GLY A 188 -4.63 16.41 19.63
C GLY A 188 -3.83 15.42 18.76
N TYR A 189 -3.24 15.88 17.65
CA TYR A 189 -2.45 15.00 16.78
C TYR A 189 -1.22 14.40 17.47
N GLU A 190 -0.73 14.99 18.57
CA GLU A 190 0.34 14.42 19.36
C GLU A 190 -0.10 13.14 20.05
N THR A 191 -1.31 13.15 20.62
CA THR A 191 -1.90 12.00 21.29
C THR A 191 -2.37 10.96 20.30
N TYR A 192 -3.04 11.39 19.23
CA TYR A 192 -3.41 10.51 18.13
C TYR A 192 -2.17 9.87 17.49
N GLY A 193 -1.08 10.62 17.33
CA GLY A 193 0.16 10.13 16.77
C GLY A 193 0.83 9.03 17.60
N ARG A 194 0.81 9.16 18.92
CA ARG A 194 1.24 8.07 19.83
C ARG A 194 0.33 6.86 19.68
N PHE A 195 -0.99 7.03 19.65
CA PHE A 195 -1.91 5.92 19.40
C PHE A 195 -1.58 5.16 18.10
N VAL A 196 -1.48 5.87 16.97
CA VAL A 196 -1.28 5.21 15.67
C VAL A 196 0.10 4.54 15.59
N ALA A 197 1.17 5.25 15.97
CA ALA A 197 2.55 4.76 15.83
C ALA A 197 2.92 3.71 16.90
N ASP A 198 2.55 3.94 18.16
CA ASP A 198 3.05 3.16 19.29
C ASP A 198 2.09 2.05 19.72
N GLU A 199 0.81 2.14 19.39
CA GLU A 199 -0.18 1.16 19.86
C GLU A 199 -0.75 0.38 18.68
N LEU A 200 -1.40 1.07 17.75
CA LEU A 200 -2.08 0.43 16.63
C LEU A 200 -1.09 -0.28 15.70
N LYS A 201 -0.06 0.42 15.21
CA LYS A 201 0.92 -0.17 14.31
C LYS A 201 1.61 -1.39 14.92
N ARG A 202 2.06 -1.30 16.18
CA ARG A 202 2.66 -2.44 16.87
C ARG A 202 1.71 -3.63 16.98
N LYS A 203 0.42 -3.39 17.25
CA LYS A 203 -0.58 -4.46 17.30
C LYS A 203 -0.76 -5.11 15.93
N VAL A 204 -0.91 -4.31 14.88
CA VAL A 204 -1.04 -4.77 13.50
C VAL A 204 0.17 -5.62 13.10
N ASP A 205 1.38 -5.14 13.34
CA ASP A 205 2.63 -5.87 13.03
C ASP A 205 2.77 -7.18 13.82
N SER A 206 2.24 -7.24 15.04
CA SER A 206 2.27 -8.46 15.87
C SER A 206 1.22 -9.51 15.48
N LYS A 207 0.18 -9.11 14.74
CA LYS A 207 -0.99 -9.95 14.44
C LYS A 207 -1.11 -10.32 12.98
N LEU A 208 -0.65 -9.46 12.09
CA LEU A 208 -0.75 -9.63 10.64
C LEU A 208 0.62 -9.93 10.04
N ARG A 209 0.64 -10.47 8.82
CA ARG A 209 1.89 -10.74 8.09
C ARG A 209 2.46 -9.47 7.45
N THR A 210 2.88 -8.50 8.26
CA THR A 210 3.38 -7.22 7.74
C THR A 210 4.87 -7.27 7.41
N LEU A 211 5.30 -6.32 6.58
CA LEU A 211 6.66 -5.81 6.46
C LEU A 211 6.75 -4.54 7.33
N PRO A 212 7.26 -4.62 8.57
CA PRO A 212 7.03 -3.58 9.58
C PRO A 212 7.94 -2.35 9.44
N THR A 213 8.84 -2.33 8.47
CA THR A 213 9.83 -1.25 8.32
C THR A 213 9.20 0.04 7.80
N PRO A 214 9.78 1.22 8.10
CA PRO A 214 9.20 2.50 7.67
C PRO A 214 9.06 2.63 6.15
N ASP A 215 10.02 2.12 5.38
CA ASP A 215 9.98 2.10 3.90
C ASP A 215 8.84 1.24 3.34
N ARG A 216 8.17 0.44 4.18
CA ARG A 216 7.03 -0.42 3.85
C ARG A 216 5.73 0.02 4.54
N THR A 217 5.76 1.16 5.22
CA THR A 217 4.63 1.66 6.00
C THR A 217 4.27 3.09 5.58
N ALA A 218 3.03 3.28 5.15
CA ALA A 218 2.48 4.58 4.75
C ALA A 218 1.34 5.05 5.66
N VAL A 219 1.13 6.37 5.69
CA VAL A 219 -0.08 7.02 6.24
C VAL A 219 -0.74 7.87 5.16
N MET A 220 -2.07 7.95 5.17
CA MET A 220 -2.81 8.70 4.14
C MET A 220 -4.13 9.25 4.66
N GLY A 221 -4.49 10.44 4.20
CA GLY A 221 -5.81 11.02 4.45
C GLY A 221 -6.06 12.28 3.62
N SER A 222 -7.29 12.80 3.68
CA SER A 222 -7.67 14.05 3.02
C SER A 222 -7.94 15.18 3.99
N SER A 223 -7.83 16.43 3.56
CA SER A 223 -8.16 17.59 4.40
C SER A 223 -7.36 17.54 5.71
N LEU A 224 -8.01 17.54 6.88
CA LEU A 224 -7.34 17.31 8.17
C LEU A 224 -6.66 15.94 8.28
N GLY A 225 -7.18 14.90 7.62
CA GLY A 225 -6.54 13.58 7.52
C GLY A 225 -5.15 13.65 6.86
N GLY A 226 -4.98 14.54 5.88
CA GLY A 226 -3.68 14.77 5.26
C GLY A 226 -2.74 15.61 6.12
N VAL A 227 -3.27 16.53 6.94
CA VAL A 227 -2.52 17.25 7.97
C VAL A 227 -1.91 16.26 8.97
N VAL A 228 -2.73 15.36 9.53
CA VAL A 228 -2.24 14.37 10.50
C VAL A 228 -1.33 13.31 9.85
N SER A 229 -1.52 12.97 8.57
CA SER A 229 -0.60 12.11 7.82
C SER A 229 0.80 12.71 7.71
N LEU A 230 0.91 14.00 7.33
CA LEU A 230 2.21 14.67 7.29
C LEU A 230 2.82 14.76 8.69
N TYR A 231 2.02 15.10 9.70
CA TYR A 231 2.46 15.12 11.10
C TYR A 231 3.05 13.76 11.53
N LEU A 232 2.36 12.66 11.25
CA LEU A 232 2.79 11.30 11.60
C LEU A 232 4.13 10.94 10.95
N ALA A 233 4.27 11.10 9.64
CA ALA A 233 5.53 10.80 8.96
C ALA A 233 6.67 11.74 9.37
N TRP A 234 6.36 13.00 9.67
CA TRP A 234 7.38 13.97 10.07
C TRP A 234 7.89 13.75 11.50
N GLN A 235 6.99 13.47 12.44
CA GLN A 235 7.33 13.25 13.86
C GLN A 235 7.76 11.82 14.17
N ARG A 236 7.26 10.85 13.40
CA ARG A 236 7.53 9.41 13.57
C ARG A 236 8.07 8.77 12.28
N PRO A 237 9.19 9.28 11.72
CA PRO A 237 9.82 8.66 10.55
C PRO A 237 10.39 7.27 10.85
N ASP A 238 10.52 6.92 12.14
CA ASP A 238 10.85 5.57 12.63
C ASP A 238 9.70 4.56 12.45
N ALA A 239 8.47 5.05 12.25
CA ALA A 239 7.28 4.23 12.06
C ALA A 239 6.72 4.35 10.64
N PHE A 240 6.72 5.55 10.05
CA PHE A 240 6.11 5.83 8.76
C PHE A 240 7.13 6.48 7.82
N GLY A 241 7.51 5.74 6.77
CA GLY A 241 8.41 6.25 5.74
C GLY A 241 7.69 6.97 4.61
N LYS A 242 6.36 6.96 4.58
CA LYS A 242 5.56 7.51 3.47
C LYS A 242 4.30 8.22 3.96
N ALA A 243 3.95 9.37 3.38
CA ALA A 243 2.70 10.07 3.69
C ALA A 243 2.03 10.67 2.45
N ALA A 244 0.74 10.39 2.26
CA ALA A 244 -0.10 11.02 1.25
C ALA A 244 -1.09 12.01 1.85
N CYS A 245 -1.03 13.24 1.34
CA CYS A 245 -1.72 14.41 1.85
C CYS A 245 -2.66 14.95 0.75
N LEU A 246 -3.91 14.47 0.73
CA LEU A 246 -4.88 14.82 -0.33
C LEU A 246 -5.67 16.06 0.08
N SER A 247 -5.70 17.10 -0.76
CA SER A 247 -6.40 18.37 -0.46
C SER A 247 -6.16 18.88 0.99
N SER A 248 -4.93 18.82 1.50
CA SER A 248 -4.69 19.00 2.93
C SER A 248 -4.82 20.45 3.39
N THR A 249 -5.53 20.67 4.50
CA THR A 249 -5.82 22.00 5.07
C THR A 249 -4.64 22.50 5.92
N PHE A 250 -3.43 22.54 5.35
CA PHE A 250 -2.24 22.98 6.08
C PHE A 250 -2.38 24.43 6.57
N GLY A 251 -1.87 24.69 7.78
CA GLY A 251 -1.95 25.96 8.48
C GLY A 251 -3.22 26.14 9.32
N TYR A 252 -4.20 25.22 9.24
CA TYR A 252 -5.38 25.26 10.09
C TYR A 252 -5.14 24.49 11.39
N ARG A 253 -4.94 25.23 12.48
CA ARG A 253 -4.72 24.67 13.83
C ARG A 253 -3.58 23.63 13.88
N ASP A 254 -2.54 23.82 13.09
CA ASP A 254 -1.32 23.00 13.10
C ASP A 254 -0.06 23.89 13.17
N ASP A 255 1.10 23.26 13.29
CA ASP A 255 2.42 23.91 13.26
C ASP A 255 3.37 23.27 12.22
N LEU A 256 2.83 22.68 11.14
CA LEU A 256 3.62 21.88 10.20
C LEU A 256 4.54 22.73 9.33
N PHE A 257 4.14 23.95 8.97
CA PHE A 257 5.03 24.86 8.22
C PHE A 257 6.28 25.20 9.04
N GLU A 258 6.11 25.49 10.34
CA GLU A 258 7.19 25.79 11.26
C GLU A 258 8.10 24.58 11.44
N ARG A 259 7.53 23.39 11.64
CA ARG A 259 8.29 22.14 11.80
C ARG A 259 9.10 21.81 10.56
N VAL A 260 8.48 21.83 9.38
CA VAL A 260 9.18 21.52 8.12
C VAL A 260 10.29 22.53 7.85
N ALA A 261 10.05 23.82 8.16
CA ALA A 261 11.04 24.87 7.97
C ALA A 261 12.25 24.76 8.92
N SER A 262 12.01 24.40 10.19
CA SER A 262 13.02 24.50 11.25
C SER A 262 13.67 23.18 11.66
N GLU A 263 12.96 22.05 11.55
CA GLU A 263 13.46 20.74 11.95
C GLU A 263 14.33 20.10 10.84
N PRO A 264 15.22 19.13 11.17
CA PRO A 264 15.97 18.39 10.17
C PRO A 264 15.06 17.69 9.14
N LYS A 265 15.51 17.64 7.88
CA LYS A 265 14.85 16.88 6.80
C LYS A 265 14.62 15.43 7.26
N ARG A 266 13.43 14.88 6.99
CA ARG A 266 13.09 13.49 7.29
C ARG A 266 13.32 12.60 6.07
N ASN A 267 13.78 11.37 6.28
CA ASN A 267 13.91 10.38 5.22
C ASN A 267 12.55 9.72 4.97
N VAL A 268 11.66 10.43 4.29
CA VAL A 268 10.28 10.01 4.01
C VAL A 268 9.90 10.37 2.57
N GLU A 269 9.01 9.60 1.97
CA GLU A 269 8.39 9.91 0.69
C GLU A 269 7.05 10.63 0.91
N LEU A 270 6.84 11.74 0.23
CA LEU A 270 5.66 12.59 0.41
C LEU A 270 4.88 12.70 -0.91
N TYR A 271 3.58 12.44 -0.85
CA TYR A 271 2.63 12.77 -1.90
C TYR A 271 1.72 13.90 -1.41
N ILE A 272 1.62 14.99 -2.16
CA ILE A 272 0.73 16.12 -1.84
C ILE A 272 -0.13 16.42 -3.06
N ASP A 273 -1.45 16.52 -2.88
CA ASP A 273 -2.32 17.02 -3.95
C ASP A 273 -3.38 18.00 -3.48
N SER A 274 -4.03 18.62 -4.47
CA SER A 274 -5.20 19.47 -4.30
C SER A 274 -5.95 19.61 -5.63
N GLY A 275 -7.24 19.92 -5.56
CA GLY A 275 -8.00 20.48 -6.67
C GLY A 275 -7.76 21.97 -6.86
N TRP A 276 -8.30 22.55 -7.94
CA TRP A 276 -8.34 23.99 -8.16
C TRP A 276 -9.42 24.36 -9.19
N PRO A 277 -10.25 25.40 -9.00
CA PRO A 277 -10.26 26.34 -7.89
C PRO A 277 -11.07 25.84 -6.67
N GLN A 278 -11.04 26.60 -5.57
CA GLN A 278 -11.87 26.37 -4.36
C GLN A 278 -11.55 25.09 -3.57
N ASP A 279 -10.28 24.70 -3.57
CA ASP A 279 -9.71 23.70 -2.67
C ASP A 279 -8.43 24.29 -2.05
N ASN A 280 -7.70 23.51 -1.25
CA ASN A 280 -6.50 23.87 -0.51
C ASN A 280 -5.24 24.01 -1.40
N TYR A 281 -5.41 24.55 -2.61
CA TYR A 281 -4.34 24.66 -3.61
C TYR A 281 -3.17 25.52 -3.11
N GLU A 282 -3.43 26.73 -2.62
CA GLU A 282 -2.39 27.68 -2.23
C GLU A 282 -1.54 27.16 -1.07
N VAL A 283 -2.17 26.55 -0.07
CA VAL A 283 -1.48 25.99 1.09
C VAL A 283 -0.72 24.71 0.74
N GLY A 284 -1.29 23.81 -0.07
CA GLY A 284 -0.59 22.63 -0.57
C GLY A 284 0.61 22.99 -1.45
N ARG A 285 0.43 23.97 -2.34
CA ARG A 285 1.49 24.53 -3.18
C ARG A 285 2.62 25.16 -2.36
N SER A 286 2.28 25.86 -1.27
CA SER A 286 3.25 26.47 -0.36
C SER A 286 4.03 25.43 0.43
N MET A 287 3.37 24.38 0.93
CA MET A 287 4.04 23.27 1.62
C MET A 287 5.01 22.54 0.69
N ARG A 288 4.62 22.29 -0.57
CA ARG A 288 5.50 21.74 -1.60
C ARG A 288 6.74 22.62 -1.83
N ASP A 289 6.60 23.95 -1.96
CA ASP A 289 7.77 24.82 -2.15
C ASP A 289 8.72 24.77 -0.96
N LEU A 290 8.16 24.71 0.24
CA LEU A 290 8.95 24.57 1.45
C LEU A 290 9.73 23.25 1.44
N LEU A 291 9.08 22.12 1.15
CA LEU A 291 9.73 20.81 1.06
C LEU A 291 10.85 20.80 0.02
N VAL A 292 10.64 21.37 -1.17
CA VAL A 292 11.69 21.49 -2.19
C VAL A 292 12.89 22.28 -1.65
N ARG A 293 12.66 23.40 -0.95
CA ARG A 293 13.76 24.17 -0.30
C ARG A 293 14.47 23.38 0.80
N ARG A 294 13.81 22.40 1.42
CA ARG A 294 14.42 21.46 2.39
C ARG A 294 15.13 20.28 1.72
N GLY A 295 15.19 20.23 0.39
CA GLY A 295 15.96 19.25 -0.38
C GLY A 295 15.17 17.98 -0.74
N TYR A 296 13.84 18.03 -0.79
CA TYR A 296 13.04 16.99 -1.41
C TYR A 296 13.02 17.16 -2.95
N GLU A 297 13.06 16.05 -3.67
CA GLU A 297 13.21 15.95 -5.12
C GLU A 297 11.97 15.29 -5.75
N PHE A 298 11.43 15.91 -6.80
CA PHE A 298 10.28 15.37 -7.51
C PHE A 298 10.58 14.01 -8.14
N GLY A 299 9.65 13.06 -7.99
CA GLY A 299 9.75 11.72 -8.55
C GLY A 299 10.70 10.79 -7.79
N LYS A 300 11.29 11.26 -6.68
CA LYS A 300 12.14 10.47 -5.79
C LYS A 300 11.53 10.37 -4.40
N ASP A 301 11.49 11.47 -3.65
CA ASP A 301 10.93 11.53 -2.29
C ASP A 301 9.78 12.55 -2.16
N LEU A 302 9.39 13.21 -3.26
CA LEU A 302 8.22 14.08 -3.32
C LEU A 302 7.46 13.89 -4.64
N LEU A 303 6.12 13.80 -4.57
CA LEU A 303 5.22 14.03 -5.69
C LEU A 303 4.21 15.12 -5.31
N TYR A 304 3.94 16.01 -6.26
CA TYR A 304 2.91 17.03 -6.11
C TYR A 304 2.07 17.14 -7.38
N PHE A 305 0.75 17.14 -7.22
CA PHE A 305 -0.18 17.36 -8.32
C PHE A 305 -1.26 18.39 -7.94
N ALA A 306 -1.69 19.15 -8.94
CA ALA A 306 -2.88 19.98 -8.87
C ALA A 306 -3.86 19.52 -9.93
N PHE A 307 -5.12 19.30 -9.55
CA PHE A 307 -6.15 18.76 -10.42
C PHE A 307 -7.18 19.85 -10.77
N PRO A 308 -7.18 20.36 -12.01
CA PRO A 308 -8.16 21.33 -12.45
C PRO A 308 -9.59 20.82 -12.24
N ASP A 309 -10.43 21.68 -11.70
CA ASP A 309 -11.86 21.51 -11.38
C ASP A 309 -12.19 20.35 -10.40
N ALA A 310 -11.17 19.69 -9.84
CA ALA A 310 -11.39 18.72 -8.78
C ALA A 310 -11.86 19.41 -7.49
N LEU A 311 -12.86 18.81 -6.84
CA LEU A 311 -13.52 19.40 -5.67
C LEU A 311 -12.90 18.88 -4.36
N HIS A 312 -13.16 19.60 -3.26
CA HIS A 312 -12.82 19.15 -1.90
C HIS A 312 -13.85 18.15 -1.37
N ASN A 313 -13.88 16.94 -1.94
CA ASN A 313 -14.85 15.90 -1.57
C ASN A 313 -14.34 14.46 -1.79
N GLU A 314 -15.08 13.52 -1.21
CA GLU A 314 -14.77 12.08 -1.23
C GLU A 314 -14.61 11.53 -2.64
N ALA A 315 -15.53 11.85 -3.56
CA ALA A 315 -15.48 11.38 -4.95
C ALA A 315 -14.21 11.85 -5.69
N SER A 316 -13.76 13.08 -5.43
CA SER A 316 -12.54 13.61 -6.04
C SER A 316 -11.28 12.99 -5.45
N TRP A 317 -11.28 12.59 -4.17
CA TRP A 317 -10.18 11.84 -3.57
C TRP A 317 -10.15 10.39 -4.05
N ALA A 318 -11.32 9.76 -4.16
CA ALA A 318 -11.49 8.41 -4.71
C ALA A 318 -10.87 8.29 -6.11
N SER A 319 -11.16 9.26 -7.00
CA SER A 319 -10.72 9.22 -8.40
C SER A 319 -9.20 9.32 -8.58
N ARG A 320 -8.46 9.78 -7.56
CA ARG A 320 -7.00 10.01 -7.63
C ARG A 320 -6.17 9.24 -6.60
N SER A 321 -6.80 8.50 -5.69
CA SER A 321 -6.13 7.67 -4.68
C SER A 321 -5.18 6.62 -5.28
N HIS A 322 -5.43 6.22 -6.52
CA HIS A 322 -4.56 5.30 -7.27
C HIS A 322 -3.13 5.83 -7.50
N ILE A 323 -2.92 7.15 -7.46
CA ILE A 323 -1.60 7.76 -7.69
C ILE A 323 -0.67 7.56 -6.49
N PRO A 324 -1.02 7.95 -5.24
CA PRO A 324 -0.16 7.67 -4.10
C PRO A 324 0.05 6.17 -3.86
N PHE A 325 -0.94 5.31 -4.15
CA PHE A 325 -0.73 3.86 -4.07
C PHE A 325 0.38 3.37 -5.00
N GLN A 326 0.39 3.85 -6.25
CA GLN A 326 1.46 3.54 -7.20
C GLN A 326 2.81 4.14 -6.81
N PHE A 327 2.83 5.36 -6.28
CA PHE A 327 4.08 5.99 -5.87
C PHE A 327 4.74 5.23 -4.71
N PHE A 328 3.95 4.82 -3.71
CA PHE A 328 4.46 4.18 -2.50
C PHE A 328 4.72 2.68 -2.64
N PHE A 329 3.91 1.99 -3.43
CA PHE A 329 3.89 0.53 -3.51
C PHE A 329 4.11 0.03 -4.93
N GLY A 330 4.53 0.90 -5.87
CA GLY A 330 4.76 0.51 -7.25
C GLY A 330 5.77 -0.62 -7.38
N LYS A 331 5.45 -1.62 -8.20
CA LYS A 331 6.37 -2.71 -8.61
C LYS A 331 7.42 -2.15 -9.57
N THR A 332 8.28 -1.25 -9.12
CA THR A 332 9.42 -0.79 -9.92
C THR A 332 10.53 -1.85 -9.89
N PRO A 333 11.21 -2.12 -11.02
CA PRO A 333 12.48 -2.83 -10.97
C PRO A 333 13.40 -2.04 -10.03
N ARG A 334 13.91 -2.68 -8.97
CA ARG A 334 14.96 -2.07 -8.16
C ARG A 334 16.20 -1.98 -9.05
N LEU A 335 16.42 -0.80 -9.64
CA LEU A 335 17.61 -0.49 -10.43
C LEU A 335 18.86 -0.46 -9.54
#